data_AF-A0A2S2N6M7-F1
#
_entry.id   AF-A0A2S2N6M7-F1
#
_cell.length_a   1.000
_cell.length_b   1.000
_cell.length_c   1.000
_cell.angle_alpha   90.00
_cell.angle_beta   90.00
_cell.angle_gamma   90.00
#
_symmetry.space_group_name_H-M   'P 1'
#
loop_
_entity.id
_entity.type
_entity.pdbx_description
1 polymer ?
#
loop_
_entity_poly.entity_id
_entity_poly.type
_entity_poly.pdbx_seq_one_letter_code
_entity_poly.pdbx_strand_id
1 'polypeptide(L)'
;CIGINMPRYYGWQSLVVKEKILPYDFLPFAQTVTKTKIYEVDTLPNRLSNDDCQQFIDRIKPQLEDSLIFEYNRNRSRGKAIQSDENIVESKPVNELAKSVAEQVNRIFLANLAADYPHLFEAQIDYEPRVEGFWNVHGFAATKEDEEMRKKKNVPKENLKNPVDRWIHYFGQPTIQVRHNLPLPSVPLDKWTLTTPESSNTDIPKTAFKEIGIPNYDYDPKIYHKLPYERRHGVSIPGLLKINNYILKKLVSEYRSAVH
;
A
#
# COMPACT_ATOMS: atom_id res chain seq x y z
N CYS A 1 -17.95 -6.80 2.01
CA CYS A 1 -18.25 -5.86 0.92
C CYS A 1 -19.74 -5.75 0.59
N ILE A 2 -20.56 -6.79 0.80
CA ILE A 2 -21.99 -6.78 0.43
C ILE A 2 -22.76 -5.64 1.13
N GLY A 3 -22.62 -5.47 2.45
CA GLY A 3 -23.35 -4.43 3.20
C GLY A 3 -23.06 -2.98 2.77
N ILE A 4 -21.83 -2.68 2.35
CA ILE A 4 -21.44 -1.33 1.88
C ILE A 4 -22.03 -1.04 0.49
N ASN A 5 -22.27 -2.06 -0.33
CA ASN A 5 -22.78 -1.89 -1.70
C ASN A 5 -24.31 -2.00 -1.79
N MET A 6 -24.97 -2.65 -0.83
CA MET A 6 -26.43 -2.79 -0.77
C MET A 6 -27.24 -1.50 -0.99
N PRO A 7 -26.89 -0.32 -0.42
CA PRO A 7 -27.70 0.88 -0.62
C PRO A 7 -27.59 1.47 -2.04
N ARG A 8 -26.71 0.96 -2.92
CA ARG A 8 -26.47 1.52 -4.26
C ARG A 8 -26.25 0.43 -5.31
N TYR A 9 -27.29 0.15 -6.10
CA TYR A 9 -27.25 -0.85 -7.17
C TYR A 9 -26.12 -0.63 -8.19
N TYR A 10 -25.79 0.62 -8.49
CA TYR A 10 -24.70 0.97 -9.42
C TYR A 10 -23.37 1.28 -8.72
N GLY A 11 -23.27 1.10 -7.40
CA GLY A 11 -22.07 1.42 -6.63
C GLY A 11 -21.92 2.89 -6.24
N TRP A 12 -20.71 3.27 -5.86
CA TRP A 12 -20.32 4.57 -5.33
C TRP A 12 -19.56 5.37 -6.38
N GLN A 13 -19.74 6.69 -6.38
CA GLN A 13 -18.91 7.56 -7.20
C GLN A 13 -17.61 7.81 -6.43
N SER A 14 -16.50 7.34 -6.98
CA SER A 14 -15.21 7.26 -6.29
C SER A 14 -14.07 7.81 -7.14
N LEU A 15 -13.13 8.48 -6.48
CA LEU A 15 -11.85 8.86 -7.06
C LEU A 15 -10.96 7.62 -7.16
N VAL A 16 -10.51 7.32 -8.36
CA VAL A 16 -9.73 6.14 -8.66
C VAL A 16 -8.25 6.49 -8.56
N VAL A 17 -7.57 5.86 -7.62
CA VAL A 17 -6.11 5.94 -7.45
C VAL A 17 -5.53 4.61 -7.93
N LYS A 18 -4.62 4.66 -8.90
CA LYS A 18 -3.94 3.47 -9.43
C LYS A 18 -2.48 3.50 -9.03
N GLU A 19 -1.96 2.35 -8.63
CA GLU A 19 -0.53 2.16 -8.43
C GLU A 19 0.24 2.52 -9.72
N LYS A 20 1.46 3.06 -9.57
CA LYS A 20 2.34 3.55 -10.64
C LYS A 20 1.87 4.80 -11.39
N ILE A 21 0.66 5.29 -11.13
CA ILE A 21 0.19 6.58 -11.66
C ILE A 21 0.28 7.60 -10.53
N LEU A 22 1.38 8.36 -10.50
CA LEU A 22 1.61 9.42 -9.52
C LEU A 22 1.58 10.79 -10.20
N PRO A 23 0.48 11.55 -10.04
CA PRO A 23 0.41 12.93 -10.47
C PRO A 23 1.48 13.81 -9.80
N TYR A 24 1.71 14.99 -10.36
CA TYR A 24 2.57 15.99 -9.74
C TYR A 24 2.04 16.40 -8.35
N ASP A 25 2.95 16.58 -7.40
CA ASP A 25 2.69 16.97 -6.02
C ASP A 25 1.60 16.13 -5.31
N PHE A 26 1.64 14.80 -5.49
CA PHE A 26 0.63 13.90 -4.96
C PHE A 26 0.76 13.60 -3.45
N LEU A 27 1.90 13.95 -2.84
CA LEU A 27 2.22 13.59 -1.46
C LEU A 27 1.26 14.22 -0.43
N PRO A 28 0.97 15.54 -0.47
CA PRO A 28 0.03 16.16 0.46
C PRO A 28 -1.37 15.58 0.34
N PHE A 29 -1.81 15.28 -0.89
CA PHE A 29 -3.08 14.62 -1.14
C PHE A 29 -3.11 13.20 -0.55
N ALA A 30 -2.07 12.40 -0.80
CA ALA A 30 -1.97 11.04 -0.26
C ALA A 30 -2.00 11.04 1.27
N GLN A 31 -1.26 11.94 1.93
CA GLN A 31 -1.28 12.11 3.39
C GLN A 31 -2.66 12.50 3.90
N THR A 32 -3.35 13.42 3.21
CA THR A 32 -4.71 13.86 3.58
C THR A 32 -5.74 12.74 3.47
N VAL A 33 -5.67 11.98 2.38
CA VAL A 33 -6.61 10.89 2.07
C VAL A 33 -6.39 9.66 2.95
N THR A 34 -5.14 9.35 3.27
CA THR A 34 -4.78 8.21 4.13
C THR A 34 -4.72 8.59 5.60
N LYS A 35 -4.83 9.89 5.92
CA LYS A 35 -4.63 10.47 7.25
C LYS A 35 -3.31 10.03 7.87
N THR A 36 -2.25 10.04 7.07
CA THR A 36 -0.89 9.67 7.47
C THR A 36 0.02 10.89 7.52
N LYS A 37 1.07 10.81 8.34
CA LYS A 37 2.13 11.80 8.44
C LYS A 37 3.46 11.12 8.16
N ILE A 38 4.29 11.78 7.36
CA ILE A 38 5.66 11.35 7.12
C ILE A 38 6.55 12.04 8.13
N TYR A 39 7.45 11.25 8.71
CA TYR A 39 8.47 11.74 9.63
C TYR A 39 9.82 11.51 8.97
N GLU A 40 10.64 12.55 8.95
CA GLU A 40 12.04 12.43 8.59
C GLU A 40 12.77 11.85 9.80
N VAL A 41 13.46 10.74 9.58
CA VAL A 41 14.20 10.01 10.62
C VAL A 41 15.59 9.69 10.07
N ASP A 42 16.61 9.85 10.91
CA ASP A 42 17.99 9.54 10.54
C ASP A 42 18.20 8.04 10.34
N THR A 43 17.50 7.22 11.13
CA THR A 43 17.55 5.75 11.05
C THR A 43 16.16 5.13 11.18
N LEU A 44 15.91 4.08 10.40
CA LEU A 44 14.67 3.31 10.49
C LEU A 44 14.67 2.43 11.75
N PRO A 45 13.50 2.21 12.38
CA PRO A 45 13.41 1.41 13.60
C PRO A 45 13.80 -0.04 13.31
N ASN A 46 15.01 -0.44 13.72
CA ASN A 46 15.48 -1.81 13.64
C ASN A 46 15.25 -2.54 14.97
N ARG A 47 14.76 -3.78 14.87
CA ARG A 47 14.62 -4.70 16.01
C ARG A 47 15.80 -5.65 16.14
N LEU A 48 16.57 -5.82 15.07
CA LEU A 48 17.76 -6.65 15.01
C LEU A 48 18.99 -5.84 15.43
N SER A 49 19.97 -6.52 16.00
CA SER A 49 21.27 -5.91 16.28
C SER A 49 22.03 -5.69 14.96
N ASN A 50 22.93 -4.71 14.93
CA ASN A 50 23.76 -4.45 13.75
C ASN A 50 24.66 -5.66 13.41
N ASP A 51 25.10 -6.40 14.43
CA ASP A 51 25.97 -7.57 14.26
C ASP A 51 25.21 -8.72 13.58
N ASP A 52 23.95 -8.97 13.98
CA ASP A 52 23.11 -9.99 13.33
C ASP A 52 22.85 -9.63 11.86
N CYS A 53 22.61 -8.34 11.58
CA CYS A 53 22.43 -7.85 10.22
C CYS A 53 23.70 -8.05 9.38
N GLN A 54 24.88 -7.74 9.92
CA GLN A 54 26.14 -7.89 9.19
C GLN A 54 26.44 -9.36 8.87
N GLN A 55 26.27 -10.25 9.86
CA GLN A 55 26.46 -11.69 9.65
C GLN A 55 25.49 -12.26 8.60
N PHE A 56 24.24 -11.79 8.60
CA PHE A 56 23.27 -12.18 7.58
C PHE A 56 23.66 -11.68 6.18
N ILE A 57 24.11 -10.42 6.06
CA ILE A 57 24.58 -9.84 4.81
C ILE A 57 25.76 -10.64 4.26
N ASP A 58 26.75 -10.94 5.09
CA ASP A 58 27.95 -11.67 4.66
C ASP A 58 27.61 -13.09 4.15
N ARG A 59 26.57 -13.72 4.72
CA ARG A 59 26.06 -15.03 4.29
C ARG A 59 25.37 -14.97 2.92
N ILE A 60 24.53 -13.96 2.68
CA ILE A 60 23.68 -13.90 1.48
C ILE A 60 24.35 -13.19 0.30
N LYS A 61 25.34 -12.33 0.55
CA LYS A 61 26.03 -11.52 -0.47
C LYS A 61 26.48 -12.33 -1.69
N PRO A 62 27.19 -13.47 -1.56
CA PRO A 62 27.60 -14.24 -2.74
C PRO A 62 26.40 -14.76 -3.55
N GLN A 63 25.33 -15.20 -2.88
CA GLN A 63 24.11 -15.68 -3.55
C GLN A 63 23.39 -14.56 -4.31
N LEU A 64 23.38 -13.34 -3.75
CA LEU A 64 22.81 -12.16 -4.40
C LEU A 64 23.62 -11.75 -5.63
N GLU A 65 24.95 -11.71 -5.52
CA GLU A 65 25.83 -11.36 -6.65
C GLU A 65 25.65 -12.35 -7.81
N ASP A 66 25.67 -13.65 -7.52
CA ASP A 66 25.45 -14.70 -8.52
C ASP A 66 24.07 -14.58 -9.18
N SER A 67 23.03 -14.33 -8.38
CA SER A 67 21.68 -14.17 -8.91
C SER A 67 21.51 -12.93 -9.78
N LEU A 68 22.16 -11.83 -9.44
CA LEU A 68 22.12 -10.60 -10.23
C LEU A 68 22.83 -10.81 -11.57
N ILE A 69 24.02 -11.41 -11.56
CA ILE A 69 24.77 -11.76 -12.77
C ILE A 69 23.95 -12.71 -13.65
N PHE A 70 23.30 -13.70 -13.04
CA PHE A 70 22.45 -14.65 -13.75
C PHE A 70 21.27 -13.98 -14.45
N GLU A 71 20.47 -13.17 -13.76
CA GLU A 71 19.32 -12.51 -14.36
C GLU A 71 19.72 -11.47 -15.42
N TYR A 72 20.84 -10.76 -15.21
CA TYR A 72 21.40 -9.85 -16.21
C TYR A 72 21.81 -10.59 -17.50
N ASN A 73 22.58 -11.67 -17.37
CA ASN A 73 23.03 -12.46 -18.52
C ASN A 73 21.87 -13.19 -19.22
N ARG A 74 20.88 -13.66 -18.46
CA ARG A 74 19.66 -14.30 -18.97
C ARG A 74 18.83 -13.35 -19.82
N ASN A 75 18.69 -12.09 -19.41
CA ASN A 75 17.97 -11.10 -20.21
C ASN A 75 18.74 -10.69 -21.46
N ARG A 76 20.07 -10.57 -21.36
CA ARG A 76 20.95 -10.33 -22.52
C ARG A 76 20.84 -11.45 -23.57
N SER A 77 20.90 -12.72 -23.15
CA SER A 77 20.84 -13.87 -24.07
C SER A 77 19.48 -14.03 -24.75
N ARG A 78 18.40 -13.52 -24.14
CA ARG A 78 17.05 -13.50 -24.71
C ARG A 78 16.78 -12.33 -25.66
N GLY A 79 17.82 -11.57 -26.03
CA GLY A 79 17.67 -10.38 -26.89
C GLY A 79 16.94 -9.21 -26.21
N LYS A 80 16.74 -9.27 -24.88
CA LYS A 80 16.16 -8.22 -24.06
C LYS A 80 17.25 -7.38 -23.39
N ALA A 81 18.35 -7.16 -24.09
CA ALA A 81 19.43 -6.32 -23.59
C ALA A 81 18.90 -4.90 -23.37
N ILE A 82 19.24 -4.29 -22.23
CA ILE A 82 18.95 -2.89 -21.97
C ILE A 82 19.76 -2.09 -23.00
N GLN A 83 19.08 -1.56 -24.02
CA GLN A 83 19.70 -0.66 -24.97
C GLN A 83 19.84 0.70 -24.28
N SER A 84 21.05 1.25 -24.27
CA SER A 84 21.37 2.56 -23.70
C SER A 84 20.92 3.72 -24.61
N ASP A 85 19.79 3.58 -25.29
CA ASP A 85 19.22 4.68 -26.07
C ASP A 85 18.52 5.64 -25.11
N GLU A 86 18.82 6.93 -25.28
CA GLU A 86 18.50 8.07 -24.42
C GLU A 86 16.98 8.30 -24.20
N ASN A 87 16.12 7.48 -24.78
CA ASN A 87 14.67 7.51 -24.60
C ASN A 87 14.22 6.38 -23.66
N ILE A 88 14.59 6.48 -22.37
CA ILE A 88 14.12 5.61 -21.29
C ILE A 88 12.65 5.93 -20.99
N VAL A 89 11.77 5.67 -21.94
CA VAL A 89 10.35 5.44 -21.65
C VAL A 89 10.28 4.00 -21.18
N GLU A 90 10.09 3.79 -19.87
CA GLU A 90 9.89 2.51 -19.18
C GLU A 90 9.74 1.32 -20.13
N SER A 91 10.88 0.80 -20.62
CA SER A 91 10.82 -0.25 -21.61
C SER A 91 10.37 -1.51 -20.88
N LYS A 92 9.36 -2.21 -21.42
CA LYS A 92 8.91 -3.53 -20.95
C LYS A 92 10.07 -4.44 -20.49
N PRO A 93 11.24 -4.52 -21.18
CA PRO A 93 12.36 -5.33 -20.69
C PRO A 93 12.97 -4.87 -19.36
N VAL A 94 13.04 -3.57 -19.06
CA VAL A 94 13.57 -3.08 -17.77
C VAL A 94 12.66 -3.49 -16.61
N ASN A 95 11.34 -3.40 -16.82
CA ASN A 95 10.37 -3.85 -15.83
C ASN A 95 10.40 -5.36 -15.59
N GLU A 96 10.64 -6.16 -16.65
CA GLU A 96 10.78 -7.61 -16.52
C GLU A 96 12.08 -8.03 -15.81
N LEU A 97 13.20 -7.33 -16.06
CA LEU A 97 14.43 -7.54 -15.31
C LEU A 97 14.24 -7.21 -13.83
N ALA A 98 13.68 -6.03 -13.53
CA ALA A 98 13.42 -5.60 -12.15
C ALA A 98 12.50 -6.60 -11.42
N LYS A 99 11.46 -7.10 -12.10
CA LYS A 99 10.60 -8.16 -11.57
C LYS A 99 11.38 -9.43 -11.28
N SER A 100 12.14 -9.95 -12.25
CA SER A 100 12.91 -11.19 -12.08
C SER A 100 13.92 -11.07 -10.95
N VAL A 101 14.62 -9.93 -10.85
CA VAL A 101 15.55 -9.64 -9.74
C VAL A 101 14.82 -9.62 -8.41
N ALA A 102 13.68 -8.92 -8.30
CA ALA A 102 12.89 -8.88 -7.06
C ALA A 102 12.45 -10.28 -6.61
N GLU A 103 12.04 -11.14 -7.56
CA GLU A 103 11.64 -12.52 -7.28
C GLU A 103 12.80 -13.36 -6.73
N GLN A 104 13.99 -13.25 -7.34
CA GLN A 104 15.16 -13.97 -6.85
C GLN A 104 15.65 -13.46 -5.49
N VAL A 105 15.67 -12.13 -5.28
CA VAL A 105 16.04 -11.54 -3.99
C VAL A 105 15.10 -12.04 -2.90
N ASN A 106 13.78 -12.02 -3.13
CA ASN A 106 12.80 -12.53 -2.18
C ASN A 106 13.01 -14.03 -1.89
N ARG A 107 13.31 -14.84 -2.92
CA ARG A 107 13.61 -16.27 -2.75
C ARG A 107 14.85 -16.50 -1.90
N ILE A 108 15.94 -15.77 -2.15
CA ILE A 108 17.19 -15.86 -1.38
C ILE A 108 16.93 -15.47 0.07
N PHE A 109 16.20 -14.38 0.30
CA PHE A 109 15.86 -13.93 1.65
C PHE A 109 15.05 -14.96 2.40
N LEU A 110 13.97 -15.49 1.81
CA LEU A 110 13.13 -16.48 2.48
C LEU A 110 13.89 -17.79 2.74
N ALA A 111 14.72 -18.26 1.81
CA ALA A 111 15.48 -19.49 2.00
C ALA A 111 16.50 -19.39 3.15
N ASN A 112 17.19 -18.25 3.26
CA ASN A 112 18.19 -18.05 4.32
C ASN A 112 17.53 -17.69 5.67
N LEU A 113 16.50 -16.84 5.66
CA LEU A 113 15.82 -16.43 6.90
C LEU A 113 14.93 -17.54 7.47
N ALA A 114 14.38 -18.45 6.67
CA ALA A 114 13.56 -19.54 7.19
C ALA A 114 14.35 -20.51 8.08
N ALA A 115 15.68 -20.61 7.90
CA ALA A 115 16.55 -21.38 8.77
C ALA A 115 16.60 -20.80 10.20
N ASP A 116 16.66 -19.47 10.31
CA ASP A 116 16.75 -18.76 11.58
C ASP A 116 15.35 -18.47 12.18
N TYR A 117 14.34 -18.34 11.33
CA TYR A 117 12.97 -17.94 11.69
C TYR A 117 11.92 -18.93 11.13
N PRO A 118 11.59 -20.00 11.87
CA PRO A 118 10.71 -21.06 11.38
C PRO A 118 9.30 -20.62 10.98
N HIS A 119 8.81 -19.51 11.53
CA HIS A 119 7.50 -18.96 11.16
C HIS A 119 7.44 -18.55 9.68
N LEU A 120 8.58 -18.27 9.04
CA LEU A 120 8.62 -17.95 7.61
C LEU A 120 8.28 -19.14 6.72
N PHE A 121 8.35 -20.39 7.20
CA PHE A 121 7.88 -21.56 6.45
C PHE A 121 6.36 -21.53 6.21
N GLU A 122 5.61 -20.84 7.07
CA GLU A 122 4.16 -20.67 6.92
C GLU A 122 3.80 -19.44 6.07
N ALA A 123 4.80 -18.66 5.64
CA ALA A 123 4.57 -17.49 4.81
C ALA A 123 4.12 -17.91 3.40
N GLN A 124 3.14 -17.18 2.88
CA GLN A 124 2.61 -17.36 1.53
C GLN A 124 3.15 -16.25 0.64
N ILE A 125 3.64 -16.63 -0.54
CA ILE A 125 4.16 -15.69 -1.54
C ILE A 125 3.13 -15.60 -2.66
N ASP A 126 2.60 -14.40 -2.90
CA ASP A 126 1.78 -14.12 -4.08
C ASP A 126 2.57 -13.25 -5.06
N TYR A 127 2.49 -13.60 -6.34
CA TYR A 127 3.07 -12.82 -7.43
C TYR A 127 1.97 -12.04 -8.12
N GLU A 128 2.20 -10.73 -8.30
CA GLU A 128 1.24 -9.80 -8.91
C GLU A 128 -0.19 -9.87 -8.35
N PRO A 129 -0.39 -9.94 -7.02
CA PRO A 129 -1.72 -10.04 -6.44
C PRO A 129 -2.53 -8.76 -6.70
N ARG A 130 -3.84 -8.93 -6.88
CA ARG A 130 -4.76 -7.80 -6.98
C ARG A 130 -5.08 -7.26 -5.60
N VAL A 131 -4.61 -6.04 -5.31
CA VAL A 131 -4.89 -5.35 -4.05
C VAL A 131 -5.83 -4.19 -4.30
N GLU A 132 -6.93 -4.12 -3.55
CA GLU A 132 -7.88 -3.01 -3.63
C GLU A 132 -8.23 -2.47 -2.26
N GLY A 133 -8.32 -1.15 -2.17
CA GLY A 133 -8.79 -0.43 -0.99
C GLY A 133 -9.96 0.46 -1.37
N PHE A 134 -11.01 0.46 -0.54
CA PHE A 134 -12.14 1.36 -0.71
C PHE A 134 -12.50 1.99 0.62
N TRP A 135 -12.41 3.31 0.72
CA TRP A 135 -12.70 4.05 1.94
C TRP A 135 -13.30 5.43 1.64
N ASN A 136 -13.87 6.03 2.68
CA ASN A 136 -14.42 7.38 2.63
C ASN A 136 -13.50 8.35 3.36
N VAL A 137 -13.30 9.52 2.79
CA VAL A 137 -12.53 10.61 3.39
C VAL A 137 -13.39 11.86 3.45
N HIS A 138 -13.44 12.45 4.64
CA HIS A 138 -14.16 13.68 4.92
C HIS A 138 -13.21 14.89 4.82
N GLY A 139 -13.76 16.06 4.51
CA GLY A 139 -13.03 17.33 4.61
C GLY A 139 -12.58 17.95 3.29
N PHE A 140 -13.10 17.52 2.13
CA PHE A 140 -12.79 18.20 0.87
C PHE A 140 -13.65 19.44 0.67
N ALA A 141 -13.10 20.48 0.03
CA ALA A 141 -13.88 21.64 -0.37
C ALA A 141 -15.02 21.24 -1.34
N ALA A 142 -16.20 21.83 -1.15
CA ALA A 142 -17.33 21.60 -2.03
C ALA A 142 -17.08 22.22 -3.42
N THR A 143 -17.35 21.46 -4.48
CA THR A 143 -17.32 21.99 -5.85
C THR A 143 -18.67 22.61 -6.21
N LYS A 144 -18.70 23.39 -7.30
CA LYS A 144 -19.96 23.92 -7.85
C LYS A 144 -20.97 22.81 -8.18
N GLU A 145 -20.48 21.66 -8.68
CA GLU A 145 -21.32 20.47 -8.95
C GLU A 145 -21.95 19.94 -7.64
N ASP A 146 -21.19 19.91 -6.55
CA ASP A 146 -21.69 19.46 -5.24
C ASP A 146 -22.72 20.44 -4.67
N GLU A 147 -22.49 21.75 -4.79
CA GLU A 147 -23.45 22.78 -4.39
C GLU A 147 -24.78 22.64 -5.15
N GLU A 148 -24.73 22.42 -6.46
CA GLU A 148 -25.93 22.20 -7.28
C GLU A 148 -26.66 20.92 -6.88
N MET A 149 -25.93 19.82 -6.63
CA MET A 149 -26.54 18.59 -6.13
C MET A 149 -27.18 18.76 -4.76
N ARG A 150 -26.57 19.53 -3.85
CA ARG A 150 -27.14 19.83 -2.53
C ARG A 150 -28.37 20.72 -2.61
N LYS A 151 -28.38 21.71 -3.51
CA LYS A 151 -29.58 22.51 -3.83
C LYS A 151 -30.74 21.62 -4.30
N LYS A 152 -30.47 20.68 -5.22
CA LYS A 152 -31.47 19.69 -5.69
C LYS A 152 -32.01 18.80 -4.57
N LYS A 153 -31.22 18.58 -3.52
CA LYS A 153 -31.60 17.81 -2.32
C LYS A 153 -32.21 18.67 -1.21
N ASN A 154 -32.53 19.94 -1.47
CA ASN A 154 -33.12 20.88 -0.51
C ASN A 154 -32.30 21.07 0.77
N VAL A 155 -30.97 20.99 0.68
CA VAL A 155 -30.07 21.30 1.80
C VAL A 155 -30.15 22.81 2.10
N PRO A 156 -30.19 23.24 3.38
CA PRO A 156 -30.19 24.66 3.74
C PRO A 156 -29.03 25.42 3.09
N LYS A 157 -29.27 26.69 2.70
CA LYS A 157 -28.28 27.52 1.98
C LYS A 157 -26.95 27.65 2.72
N GLU A 158 -27.00 27.69 4.04
CA GLU A 158 -25.84 27.75 4.93
C GLU A 158 -24.92 26.53 4.78
N ASN A 159 -25.50 25.36 4.55
CA ASN A 159 -24.78 24.09 4.48
C ASN A 159 -24.32 23.72 3.06
N LEU A 160 -24.59 24.56 2.07
CA LEU A 160 -24.20 24.28 0.68
C LEU A 160 -22.69 24.20 0.50
N LYS A 161 -21.94 25.05 1.22
CA LYS A 161 -20.48 25.17 1.16
C LYS A 161 -19.73 24.27 2.14
N ASN A 162 -20.44 23.49 2.96
CA ASN A 162 -19.80 22.63 3.93
C ASN A 162 -18.86 21.63 3.23
N PRO A 163 -17.78 21.17 3.88
CA PRO A 163 -16.94 20.14 3.30
C PRO A 163 -17.73 18.91 2.84
N VAL A 164 -17.25 18.26 1.78
CA VAL A 164 -17.89 17.10 1.13
C VAL A 164 -17.03 15.87 1.35
N ASP A 165 -17.71 14.74 1.51
CA ASP A 165 -17.06 13.44 1.61
C ASP A 165 -16.76 12.88 0.22
N ARG A 166 -15.56 12.35 0.05
CA ARG A 166 -15.13 11.70 -1.18
C ARG A 166 -14.82 10.23 -0.91
N TRP A 167 -15.34 9.36 -1.77
CA TRP A 167 -14.97 7.96 -1.78
C TRP A 167 -13.70 7.78 -2.59
N ILE A 168 -12.75 7.02 -2.05
CA ILE A 168 -11.49 6.70 -2.71
C ILE A 168 -11.46 5.21 -3.00
N HIS A 169 -11.05 4.85 -4.21
CA HIS A 169 -10.83 3.47 -4.62
C HIS A 169 -9.40 3.32 -5.13
N TYR A 170 -8.58 2.63 -4.35
CA TYR A 170 -7.21 2.28 -4.69
C TYR A 170 -7.14 0.94 -5.42
N PHE A 171 -6.35 0.89 -6.50
CA PHE A 171 -6.01 -0.31 -7.24
C PHE A 171 -4.49 -0.49 -7.23
N GLY A 172 -4.05 -1.55 -6.58
CA GLY A 172 -2.67 -2.00 -6.52
C GLY A 172 -2.45 -3.35 -7.18
N GLN A 173 -1.26 -3.51 -7.73
CA GLN A 173 -0.72 -4.75 -8.27
C GLN A 173 0.78 -4.78 -7.95
N PRO A 174 1.15 -5.01 -6.67
CA PRO A 174 2.55 -5.12 -6.28
C PRO A 174 3.19 -6.33 -6.98
N THR A 175 4.49 -6.27 -7.24
CA THR A 175 5.19 -7.38 -7.92
C THR A 175 5.16 -8.66 -7.09
N ILE A 176 5.39 -8.54 -5.78
CA ILE A 176 5.44 -9.65 -4.83
C ILE A 176 4.77 -9.20 -3.53
N GLN A 177 3.97 -10.08 -2.94
CA GLN A 177 3.41 -9.89 -1.60
C GLN A 177 3.71 -11.12 -0.74
N VAL A 178 4.32 -10.89 0.41
CA VAL A 178 4.54 -11.94 1.42
C VAL A 178 3.46 -11.80 2.49
N ARG A 179 2.62 -12.84 2.64
CA ARG A 179 1.55 -12.89 3.63
C ARG A 179 1.89 -13.91 4.70
N HIS A 180 1.49 -13.60 5.92
CA HIS A 180 1.62 -14.50 7.05
C HIS A 180 0.33 -14.49 7.87
N ASN A 181 0.06 -15.57 8.61
CA ASN A 181 -1.15 -15.68 9.43
C ASN A 181 -1.07 -14.85 10.72
N LEU A 182 0.15 -14.68 11.25
CA LEU A 182 0.40 -13.85 12.42
C LEU A 182 0.64 -12.39 12.01
N PRO A 183 0.00 -11.42 12.69
CA PRO A 183 0.23 -10.00 12.45
C PRO A 183 1.65 -9.60 12.87
N LEU A 184 2.22 -8.61 12.17
CA LEU A 184 3.46 -7.99 12.60
C LEU A 184 3.24 -7.20 13.91
N PRO A 185 4.21 -7.23 14.83
CA PRO A 185 4.14 -6.43 16.05
C PRO A 185 4.22 -4.93 15.71
N SER A 186 3.60 -4.09 16.54
CA SER A 186 3.57 -2.63 16.33
C SER A 186 4.98 -2.04 16.25
N VAL A 187 5.16 -1.04 15.39
CA VAL A 187 6.44 -0.31 15.32
C VAL A 187 6.60 0.49 16.63
N PRO A 188 7.69 0.33 17.39
CA PRO A 188 7.90 1.08 18.63
C PRO A 188 8.17 2.56 18.33
N LEU A 189 7.23 3.44 18.69
CA LEU A 189 7.36 4.89 18.49
C LEU A 189 8.48 5.49 19.36
N ASP A 190 8.78 4.89 20.51
CA ASP A 190 9.73 5.41 21.51
C ASP A 190 11.19 5.41 21.01
N LYS A 191 11.47 4.74 19.88
CA LYS A 191 12.80 4.69 19.25
C LYS A 191 12.98 5.73 18.13
N TRP A 192 11.99 6.59 17.88
CA TRP A 192 12.18 7.69 16.96
C TRP A 192 12.99 8.79 17.63
N THR A 193 14.27 8.91 17.26
CA THR A 193 14.97 10.19 17.34
C THR A 193 14.36 11.10 16.29
N LEU A 194 13.24 11.74 16.66
CA LEU A 194 12.67 12.81 15.87
C LEU A 194 13.73 13.92 15.79
N THR A 195 14.22 14.21 14.58
CA THR A 195 15.04 15.37 14.29
C THR A 195 14.16 16.62 14.48
N THR A 196 13.91 16.99 15.74
CA THR A 196 13.09 18.15 16.07
C THR A 196 14.03 19.33 16.23
N PRO A 197 13.84 20.46 15.50
CA PRO A 197 14.43 21.71 15.94
C PRO A 197 13.84 22.04 17.31
N GLU A 198 14.72 22.25 18.28
CA GLU A 198 14.39 22.58 19.67
C GLU A 198 13.29 23.64 19.72
N SER A 199 12.07 23.24 20.08
CA SER A 199 11.08 24.16 20.64
C SER A 199 10.89 23.75 22.09
N SER A 200 11.56 24.52 22.95
CA SER A 200 11.37 24.51 24.38
C SER A 200 9.90 24.76 24.69
N ASN A 201 9.20 23.74 25.15
CA ASN A 201 8.13 23.89 26.14
C ASN A 201 7.94 22.54 26.83
N THR A 202 8.51 22.46 28.03
CA THR A 202 8.27 21.44 29.03
C THR A 202 6.81 21.53 29.46
N ASP A 203 5.98 20.59 29.00
CA ASP A 203 4.77 20.18 29.71
C ASP A 203 4.44 18.71 29.39
N ILE A 204 4.37 17.95 30.48
CA ILE A 204 4.06 16.53 30.71
C ILE A 204 3.23 15.85 29.59
N PRO A 205 3.59 14.63 29.14
CA PRO A 205 2.96 13.91 28.04
C PRO A 205 1.63 13.30 28.49
N LYS A 206 0.56 14.10 28.49
CA LYS A 206 -0.82 13.63 28.59
C LYS A 206 -1.56 14.14 27.37
N THR A 207 -2.04 13.22 26.54
CA THR A 207 -2.70 13.39 25.22
C THR A 207 -1.77 13.37 23.99
N ALA A 208 -1.15 12.21 23.72
CA ALA A 208 -0.38 11.92 22.49
C ALA A 208 -1.22 11.81 21.19
N PHE A 209 -2.39 12.45 21.14
CA PHE A 209 -3.19 12.67 19.93
C PHE A 209 -3.36 14.17 19.60
N LYS A 210 -2.58 15.03 20.25
CA LYS A 210 -2.55 16.48 20.00
C LYS A 210 -2.04 16.71 18.58
N GLU A 211 -2.99 16.94 17.69
CA GLU A 211 -2.85 17.49 16.34
C GLU A 211 -1.69 16.88 15.54
N ILE A 212 -1.90 15.67 15.03
CA ILE A 212 -1.14 15.23 13.86
C ILE A 212 -1.44 16.26 12.78
N GLY A 213 -0.51 17.20 12.55
CA GLY A 213 -0.57 18.20 11.49
C GLY A 213 -0.50 17.53 10.13
N ILE A 214 -1.60 16.88 9.73
CA ILE A 214 -1.81 16.35 8.39
C ILE A 214 -2.00 17.57 7.51
N PRO A 215 -1.32 17.66 6.35
CA PRO A 215 -1.55 18.75 5.41
C PRO A 215 -3.05 18.91 5.16
N ASN A 216 -3.55 20.13 5.20
CA ASN A 216 -4.91 20.38 4.76
C ASN A 216 -4.91 20.48 3.23
N TYR A 217 -5.71 19.65 2.57
CA TYR A 217 -5.83 19.63 1.12
C TYR A 217 -7.16 20.25 0.71
N ASP A 218 -7.12 21.55 0.39
CA ASP A 218 -8.32 22.35 0.12
C ASP A 218 -8.77 22.33 -1.36
N TYR A 219 -8.01 21.67 -2.24
CA TYR A 219 -8.29 21.63 -3.67
C TYR A 219 -9.16 20.43 -4.06
N ASP A 220 -9.87 20.52 -5.19
CA ASP A 220 -10.57 19.36 -5.75
C ASP A 220 -9.54 18.42 -6.42
N PRO A 221 -9.36 17.19 -5.91
CA PRO A 221 -8.42 16.24 -6.48
C PRO A 221 -8.78 15.80 -7.91
N LYS A 222 -10.05 15.91 -8.32
CA LYS A 222 -10.47 15.63 -9.70
C LYS A 222 -9.83 16.61 -10.69
N ILE A 223 -9.73 17.89 -10.32
CA ILE A 223 -9.24 18.95 -11.20
C ILE A 223 -7.72 19.02 -11.13
N TYR A 224 -7.16 19.06 -9.92
CA TYR A 224 -5.73 19.29 -9.72
C TYR A 224 -4.88 18.10 -10.17
N HIS A 225 -5.23 16.89 -9.73
CA HIS A 225 -4.50 15.67 -10.06
C HIS A 225 -5.05 14.93 -11.30
N LYS A 226 -6.13 15.44 -11.91
CA LYS A 226 -6.83 14.81 -13.05
C LYS A 226 -7.18 13.34 -12.79
N LEU A 227 -7.51 13.00 -11.54
CA LEU A 227 -7.85 11.63 -11.17
C LEU A 227 -9.18 11.21 -11.81
N PRO A 228 -9.29 9.97 -12.29
CA PRO A 228 -10.54 9.45 -12.81
C PRO A 228 -11.61 9.40 -11.71
N TYR A 229 -12.79 9.92 -12.01
CA TYR A 229 -13.95 9.87 -11.12
C TYR A 229 -14.99 8.93 -11.71
N GLU A 230 -14.95 7.68 -11.27
CA GLU A 230 -15.74 6.58 -11.84
C GLU A 230 -16.77 6.08 -10.83
N ARG A 231 -17.88 5.55 -11.33
CA ARG A 231 -18.88 4.88 -10.50
C ARG A 231 -18.57 3.39 -10.42
N ARG A 232 -18.23 2.90 -9.23
CA ARG A 232 -17.80 1.52 -8.99
C ARG A 232 -18.33 0.96 -7.69
N HIS A 233 -18.46 -0.36 -7.60
CA HIS A 233 -18.74 -1.01 -6.33
C HIS A 233 -17.54 -0.91 -5.39
N GLY A 234 -17.82 -0.60 -4.12
CA GLY A 234 -16.81 -0.55 -3.09
C GLY A 234 -16.29 -1.95 -2.80
N VAL A 235 -15.02 -2.17 -3.11
CA VAL A 235 -14.36 -3.46 -2.97
C VAL A 235 -13.05 -3.26 -2.24
N SER A 236 -12.79 -4.11 -1.25
CA SER A 236 -11.49 -4.21 -0.61
C SER A 236 -11.00 -5.66 -0.71
N ILE A 237 -9.87 -5.84 -1.38
CA ILE A 237 -9.25 -7.14 -1.65
C ILE A 237 -7.80 -7.05 -1.18
N PRO A 238 -7.35 -7.90 -0.24
CA PRO A 238 -5.99 -7.85 0.29
C PRO A 238 -4.95 -8.64 -0.54
N GLY A 239 -5.27 -8.99 -1.79
CA GLY A 239 -4.47 -9.91 -2.63
C GLY A 239 -5.03 -11.33 -2.74
N LEU A 240 -5.98 -11.71 -1.87
CA LEU A 240 -6.64 -13.02 -1.88
C LEU A 240 -8.17 -12.86 -1.85
N LEU A 241 -8.88 -13.69 -2.62
CA LEU A 241 -10.32 -13.86 -2.44
C LEU A 241 -10.58 -14.64 -1.14
N LYS A 242 -11.49 -14.17 -0.30
CA LYS A 242 -11.85 -14.76 1.02
C LYS A 242 -12.27 -16.25 1.01
N ILE A 243 -12.32 -16.89 -0.16
CA ILE A 243 -12.77 -18.26 -0.36
C ILE A 243 -11.73 -19.29 0.12
N ASN A 244 -10.43 -18.96 0.11
CA ASN A 244 -9.37 -19.98 0.14
C ASN A 244 -8.92 -20.54 1.50
N ASN A 245 -9.57 -20.21 2.63
CA ASN A 245 -9.23 -20.85 3.90
C ASN A 245 -10.43 -21.21 4.77
N TYR A 246 -11.48 -20.39 4.77
CA TYR A 246 -12.65 -20.65 5.60
C TYR A 246 -13.59 -21.69 4.98
N ILE A 247 -13.79 -21.66 3.66
CA ILE A 247 -14.67 -22.61 2.96
C ILE A 247 -13.96 -23.96 2.78
N LEU A 248 -12.67 -23.99 2.45
CA LEU A 248 -11.91 -25.23 2.36
C LEU A 248 -11.77 -25.94 3.73
N LYS A 249 -11.49 -25.22 4.82
CA LYS A 249 -11.45 -25.85 6.16
C LYS A 249 -12.82 -26.34 6.61
N LYS A 250 -13.90 -25.61 6.29
CA LYS A 250 -15.28 -26.01 6.61
C LYS A 250 -15.75 -27.19 5.77
N LEU A 251 -15.46 -27.21 4.47
CA LEU A 251 -15.74 -28.35 3.59
C LEU A 251 -14.93 -29.59 4.02
N VAL A 252 -13.66 -29.43 4.36
CA VAL A 252 -12.83 -30.56 4.84
C VAL A 252 -13.29 -31.06 6.22
N SER A 253 -13.77 -30.18 7.12
CA SER A 253 -14.33 -30.63 8.40
C SER A 253 -15.69 -31.29 8.23
N GLU A 254 -16.58 -30.74 7.40
CA GLU A 254 -17.90 -31.32 7.11
C GLU A 254 -17.77 -32.67 6.38
N TYR A 255 -16.78 -32.83 5.50
CA TYR A 255 -16.52 -34.11 4.83
C TYR A 255 -15.95 -35.18 5.78
N ARG A 256 -15.10 -34.79 6.75
CA ARG A 256 -14.59 -35.71 7.78
C ARG A 256 -15.65 -36.14 8.79
N SER A 257 -16.64 -35.28 9.07
CA SER A 257 -17.79 -35.61 9.92
C SER A 257 -18.86 -36.44 9.24
N ALA A 258 -18.84 -36.55 7.90
CA ALA A 258 -19.79 -37.36 7.12
C ALA A 258 -19.26 -38.77 6.77
N VAL A 259 -17.99 -39.06 7.06
CA VAL A 259 -17.31 -40.32 6.72
C VAL A 259 -17.04 -41.19 7.98
N HIS A 260 -17.52 -40.76 9.14
CA HIS A 260 -17.60 -41.53 10.39
C HIS A 260 -19.03 -41.51 10.93
#